data_AF-A0AAD5RFV2-F1
#
_entry.id   AF-A0AAD5RFV2-F1
#
_cell.length_a   1.000
_cell.length_b   1.000
_cell.length_c   1.000
_cell.angle_alpha   90.00
_cell.angle_beta   90.00
_cell.angle_gamma   90.00
#
_symmetry.space_group_name_H-M   'P 1'
#
loop_
_entity.id
_entity.type
_entity.pdbx_description
1 polymer ?
#
loop_
_entity_poly.entity_id
_entity_poly.type
_entity_poly.pdbx_seq_one_letter_code
_entity_poly.pdbx_strand_id
1 'polypeptide(L)'
;MCYAFVNIICTLHSLLGAPNWRPRFTYYHWSLSLLGAALCFFIMFSTHWDYALVSIFLCVIIYKYVEWKGAKKEWGDGIRGLALTTAQYSLMKIEDKEPHPKNWRPQLLLILSMPWSKELLDVRYLNLLNLASQLKAGRGLTVVTSFIRGSITSIDDRKRADQIKQRMDFDMNQVRLRGFAKDTCS
;
A
#
# COMPACT_ATOMS: atom_id res chain seq x y z
N MET A 1 13.58 9.13 -27.89
CA MET A 1 13.41 8.56 -26.53
C MET A 1 12.93 9.59 -25.50
N CYS A 2 13.65 10.69 -25.24
CA CYS A 2 13.27 11.70 -24.23
C CYS A 2 11.84 12.24 -24.41
N TYR A 3 11.48 12.65 -25.64
CA TYR A 3 10.12 13.13 -25.96
C TYR A 3 9.03 12.07 -25.70
N ALA A 4 9.33 10.78 -25.90
CA ALA A 4 8.39 9.72 -25.58
C ALA A 4 8.12 9.67 -24.07
N PHE A 5 9.15 9.71 -23.24
CA PHE A 5 9.00 9.66 -21.78
C PHE A 5 8.27 10.88 -21.22
N VAL A 6 8.57 12.09 -21.69
CA VAL A 6 7.84 13.29 -21.26
C VAL A 6 6.35 13.13 -21.56
N ASN A 7 6.01 12.71 -22.77
CA ASN A 7 4.62 12.49 -23.18
C ASN A 7 3.93 11.35 -22.40
N ILE A 8 4.64 10.27 -22.07
CA ILE A 8 4.13 9.17 -21.24
C ILE A 8 3.86 9.65 -19.82
N ILE A 9 4.81 10.36 -19.20
CA ILE A 9 4.69 10.87 -17.83
C ILE A 9 3.50 11.82 -17.73
N CYS A 10 3.36 12.76 -18.67
CA CYS A 10 2.21 13.67 -18.70
C CYS A 10 0.88 12.91 -18.83
N THR A 11 0.82 11.86 -19.67
CA THR A 11 -0.38 11.03 -19.82
C THR A 11 -0.70 10.28 -18.52
N LEU A 12 0.31 9.62 -17.91
CA LEU A 12 0.15 8.86 -16.67
C LEU A 12 -0.28 9.76 -15.51
N HIS A 13 0.34 10.93 -15.35
CA HIS A 13 -0.02 11.86 -14.28
C HIS A 13 -1.46 12.37 -14.42
N SER A 14 -1.91 12.64 -15.65
CA SER A 14 -3.30 13.03 -15.92
C SER A 14 -4.29 11.90 -15.66
N LEU A 15 -4.00 10.68 -16.12
CA LEU A 15 -4.91 9.54 -15.99
C LEU A 15 -4.96 8.98 -14.55
N LEU A 16 -3.80 8.94 -13.88
CA LEU A 16 -3.70 8.48 -12.50
C LEU A 16 -4.14 9.56 -11.50
N GLY A 17 -4.38 10.80 -11.92
CA GLY A 17 -4.70 11.90 -11.02
C GLY A 17 -3.60 12.10 -9.99
N ALA A 18 -2.37 12.32 -10.45
CA ALA A 18 -1.25 12.56 -9.54
C ALA A 18 -1.54 13.82 -8.68
N PRO A 19 -1.28 13.78 -7.35
CA PRO A 19 -1.76 14.79 -6.41
C PRO A 19 -1.30 16.21 -6.74
N ASN A 20 -0.07 16.34 -7.24
CA ASN A 20 0.54 17.64 -7.59
C ASN A 20 0.38 18.01 -9.08
N TRP A 21 -0.36 17.25 -9.88
CA TRP A 21 -0.49 17.48 -11.31
C TRP A 21 -1.74 18.31 -11.65
N ARG A 22 -1.55 19.57 -12.05
CA ARG A 22 -2.63 20.51 -12.40
C ARG A 22 -2.27 21.31 -13.66
N PRO A 23 -2.39 20.72 -14.87
CA PRO A 23 -2.08 21.43 -16.11
C PRO A 23 -3.05 22.59 -16.31
N ARG A 24 -2.54 23.83 -16.31
CA ARG A 24 -3.34 25.05 -16.48
C ARG A 24 -3.49 25.49 -17.95
N PHE A 25 -2.77 24.83 -18.85
CA PHE A 25 -2.77 25.18 -20.27
C PHE A 25 -4.07 24.73 -20.95
N THR A 26 -4.74 25.66 -21.62
CA THR A 26 -6.10 25.47 -22.16
C THR A 26 -6.21 24.36 -23.21
N TYR A 27 -5.18 24.17 -24.05
CA TYR A 27 -5.19 23.16 -25.12
C TYR A 27 -4.53 21.83 -24.73
N TYR A 28 -4.21 21.65 -23.45
CA TYR A 28 -3.66 20.39 -22.98
C TYR A 28 -4.76 19.34 -22.84
N HIS A 29 -4.58 18.17 -23.46
CA HIS A 29 -5.40 16.99 -23.22
C HIS A 29 -4.52 15.74 -23.16
N TRP A 30 -4.88 14.80 -22.28
CA TRP A 30 -4.08 13.58 -22.05
C TRP A 30 -3.95 12.72 -23.33
N SER A 31 -4.97 12.71 -24.18
CA SER A 31 -4.94 11.95 -25.44
C SER A 31 -3.92 12.51 -26.44
N LEU A 32 -3.68 13.83 -26.45
CA LEU A 32 -2.69 14.45 -27.33
C LEU A 32 -1.28 14.05 -26.90
N SER A 33 -1.03 14.01 -25.59
CA SER A 33 0.21 13.51 -25.00
C SER A 33 0.43 12.02 -25.34
N LEU A 34 -0.63 11.20 -25.24
CA LEU A 34 -0.55 9.78 -25.59
C LEU A 34 -0.23 9.57 -27.08
N LEU A 35 -0.87 10.34 -27.97
CA LEU A 35 -0.59 10.32 -29.40
C LEU A 35 0.88 10.70 -29.68
N GLY A 36 1.39 11.75 -29.02
CA GLY A 36 2.79 12.17 -29.13
C GLY A 36 3.77 11.08 -28.70
N ALA A 37 3.48 10.37 -27.60
CA ALA A 37 4.29 9.22 -27.18
C ALA A 37 4.28 8.08 -28.21
N ALA A 38 3.09 7.74 -28.74
CA ALA A 38 2.94 6.68 -29.74
C ALA A 38 3.72 7.00 -31.03
N LEU A 39 3.62 8.23 -31.53
CA LEU A 39 4.38 8.70 -32.70
C LEU A 39 5.89 8.66 -32.45
N CYS A 40 6.35 9.04 -31.25
CA CYS A 40 7.76 8.96 -30.90
C CYS A 40 8.29 7.51 -30.94
N PHE A 41 7.53 6.54 -30.40
CA PHE A 41 7.92 5.13 -30.48
C PHE A 41 7.87 4.60 -31.91
N PHE A 42 6.84 4.96 -32.67
CA PHE A 42 6.70 4.58 -34.06
C PHE A 42 7.93 4.99 -34.88
N ILE A 43 8.34 6.26 -34.80
CA ILE A 43 9.52 6.76 -35.52
C ILE A 43 10.80 6.05 -35.04
N MET A 44 10.95 5.82 -33.73
CA MET A 44 12.11 5.15 -33.15
C MET A 44 12.27 3.72 -33.66
N PHE A 45 11.19 2.92 -33.65
CA PHE A 45 11.20 1.55 -34.17
C PHE A 45 11.28 1.48 -35.70
N SER A 46 10.67 2.43 -36.40
CA SER A 46 10.76 2.51 -37.87
C SER A 46 12.15 2.89 -38.37
N THR A 47 12.98 3.53 -37.52
CA THR A 47 14.34 3.93 -37.88
C THR A 47 15.27 2.74 -37.75
N HIS A 48 15.51 2.26 -36.52
CA HIS A 48 16.39 1.13 -36.22
C HIS A 48 15.85 0.40 -34.98
N TRP A 49 15.25 -0.77 -35.17
CA TRP A 49 14.51 -1.48 -34.13
C TRP A 49 15.42 -2.09 -33.05
N ASP A 50 16.63 -2.48 -33.42
CA ASP A 50 17.66 -3.06 -32.55
C ASP A 50 18.20 -2.02 -31.55
N TYR A 51 18.63 -0.85 -32.02
CA TYR A 51 19.08 0.24 -31.15
C TYR A 51 17.94 0.79 -30.28
N ALA A 52 16.70 0.77 -30.78
CA ALA A 52 15.51 1.15 -30.02
C ALA A 52 15.32 0.24 -28.80
N LEU A 53 15.41 -1.09 -28.97
CA LEU A 53 15.30 -2.05 -27.88
C LEU A 53 16.40 -1.88 -26.84
N VAL A 54 17.66 -1.74 -27.27
CA VAL A 54 18.81 -1.52 -26.37
C VAL A 54 18.61 -0.24 -25.56
N SER A 55 18.17 0.84 -26.21
CA SER A 55 17.91 2.12 -25.53
C SER A 55 16.81 1.99 -24.48
N ILE A 56 15.67 1.38 -24.83
CA ILE A 56 14.55 1.14 -23.90
C ILE A 56 15.03 0.34 -22.69
N PHE A 57 15.75 -0.75 -22.93
CA PHE A 57 16.27 -1.61 -21.87
C PHE A 57 17.20 -0.85 -20.91
N LEU A 58 18.16 -0.10 -21.45
CA LEU A 58 19.08 0.71 -20.64
C LEU A 58 18.33 1.74 -19.81
N CYS A 59 17.30 2.38 -20.37
CA CYS A 59 16.52 3.37 -19.65
C CYS A 59 15.69 2.76 -18.52
N VAL A 60 15.11 1.56 -18.71
CA VAL A 60 14.41 0.83 -17.64
C VAL A 60 15.37 0.49 -16.49
N ILE A 61 16.60 0.06 -16.80
CA ILE A 61 17.63 -0.20 -15.77
C ILE A 61 17.94 1.07 -14.98
N ILE A 62 18.19 2.19 -15.67
CA ILE A 62 18.50 3.47 -15.02
C ILE A 62 17.33 3.93 -14.15
N TYR A 63 16.09 3.85 -14.67
CA TYR A 63 14.89 4.20 -13.92
C TYR A 63 14.77 3.38 -12.63
N LYS A 64 14.91 2.05 -12.72
CA LYS A 64 14.88 1.16 -11.55
C LYS A 64 16.02 1.41 -10.57
N TYR A 65 17.21 1.73 -11.06
CA TYR A 65 18.34 2.08 -10.20
C TYR A 65 18.08 3.37 -9.40
N VAL A 66 17.58 4.41 -10.06
CA VAL A 66 17.22 5.69 -9.41
C VAL A 66 16.10 5.48 -8.39
N GLU A 67 15.07 4.72 -8.75
CA GLU A 67 13.97 4.37 -7.84
C GLU A 67 14.49 3.66 -6.57
N TRP A 68 15.38 2.68 -6.73
CA TRP A 68 15.99 1.98 -5.60
C TRP A 68 16.89 2.86 -4.74
N LYS A 69 17.73 3.70 -5.36
CA LYS A 69 18.59 4.65 -4.64
C LYS A 69 17.77 5.71 -3.88
N GLY A 70 16.69 6.21 -4.48
CA GLY A 70 15.76 7.13 -3.84
C GLY A 70 15.11 6.49 -2.60
N ALA A 71 14.55 5.29 -2.75
CA ALA A 71 13.96 4.55 -1.64
C ALA A 71 14.97 4.26 -0.51
N LYS A 72 16.22 3.91 -0.85
CA LYS A 72 17.28 3.68 0.13
C LYS A 72 17.67 4.95 0.89
N LYS A 73 17.67 6.12 0.23
CA LYS A 73 17.99 7.40 0.85
C LYS A 73 16.91 7.85 1.84
N GLU A 74 15.65 7.76 1.43
CA GLU A 74 14.51 8.22 2.24
C GLU A 74 14.22 7.28 3.43
N TRP A 75 14.38 5.97 3.25
CA TRP A 75 13.91 4.97 4.22
C TRP A 75 14.99 4.02 4.77
N GLY A 76 16.26 4.18 4.37
CA GLY A 76 17.40 3.35 4.80
C GLY A 76 17.47 1.96 4.16
N ASP A 77 16.33 1.29 3.96
CA ASP A 77 16.18 -0.01 3.30
C ASP A 77 15.53 0.14 1.92
N GLY A 78 16.23 -0.15 0.82
CA GLY A 78 15.72 0.13 -0.53
C GLY A 78 14.41 -0.60 -0.91
N ILE A 79 14.25 -1.88 -0.54
CA ILE A 79 13.03 -2.65 -0.86
C ILE A 79 11.86 -2.24 0.03
N ARG A 80 12.09 -2.08 1.34
CA ARG A 80 11.06 -1.63 2.28
C ARG A 80 10.65 -0.18 2.01
N GLY A 81 11.60 0.67 1.67
CA GLY A 81 11.36 2.06 1.28
C GLY A 81 10.50 2.18 0.02
N LEU A 82 10.68 1.29 -0.95
CA LEU A 82 9.83 1.23 -2.14
C LEU A 82 8.38 0.89 -1.76
N ALA A 83 8.19 -0.12 -0.91
CA ALA A 83 6.87 -0.51 -0.42
C ALA A 83 6.20 0.62 0.38
N LEU A 84 6.96 1.30 1.24
CA LEU A 84 6.46 2.45 2.03
C LEU A 84 6.06 3.63 1.15
N THR A 85 6.89 3.99 0.17
CA THR A 85 6.58 5.08 -0.79
C THR A 85 5.33 4.76 -1.60
N THR A 86 5.19 3.50 -2.05
CA THR A 86 3.99 3.03 -2.77
C THR A 86 2.75 3.09 -1.88
N ALA A 87 2.86 2.68 -0.62
CA ALA A 87 1.77 2.75 0.35
C ALA A 87 1.37 4.20 0.65
N GLN A 88 2.33 5.10 0.86
CA GLN A 88 2.09 6.53 1.08
C GLN A 88 1.36 7.17 -0.11
N TYR A 89 1.86 6.94 -1.33
CA TYR A 89 1.21 7.43 -2.56
C TYR A 89 -0.23 6.93 -2.69
N SER A 90 -0.46 5.64 -2.39
CA SER A 90 -1.79 5.05 -2.44
C SER A 90 -2.74 5.64 -1.40
N LEU A 91 -2.26 5.87 -0.18
CA LEU A 91 -3.05 6.47 0.91
C LEU A 91 -3.45 7.92 0.59
N MET A 92 -2.51 8.76 0.13
CA MET A 92 -2.80 10.14 -0.27
C MET A 92 -3.86 10.22 -1.38
N LYS A 93 -3.89 9.25 -2.28
CA LYS A 93 -4.88 9.19 -3.37
C LYS A 93 -6.28 8.74 -2.91
N ILE A 94 -6.38 8.04 -1.78
CA ILE A 94 -7.67 7.56 -1.24
C ILE A 94 -8.40 8.69 -0.49
N GLU A 95 -7.67 9.60 0.15
CA GLU A 95 -8.23 10.68 0.97
C GLU A 95 -9.15 11.63 0.19
N ASP A 96 -8.85 11.88 -1.08
CA ASP A 96 -9.59 12.86 -1.91
C ASP A 96 -10.97 12.39 -2.40
N LYS A 97 -11.39 11.14 -2.17
CA LYS A 97 -12.65 10.60 -2.71
C LYS A 97 -13.65 10.29 -1.61
N GLU A 98 -14.73 11.06 -1.54
CA GLU A 98 -15.87 10.73 -0.70
C GLU A 98 -16.42 9.34 -1.06
N PRO A 99 -16.63 8.45 -0.08
CA PRO A 99 -17.19 7.14 -0.35
C PRO A 99 -18.65 7.30 -0.79
N HIS A 100 -18.91 7.06 -2.07
CA HIS A 100 -20.27 7.09 -2.60
C HIS A 100 -21.15 6.07 -1.85
N PRO A 101 -22.37 6.43 -1.37
CA PRO A 101 -23.18 5.57 -0.49
C PRO A 101 -23.55 4.21 -1.12
N LYS A 102 -23.60 4.13 -2.46
CA LYS A 102 -23.81 2.87 -3.20
C LYS A 102 -22.63 1.87 -3.17
N ASN A 103 -21.43 2.30 -2.74
CA ASN A 103 -20.21 1.50 -2.76
C ASN A 103 -19.65 1.23 -1.35
N TRP A 104 -20.51 1.18 -0.34
CA TRP A 104 -20.09 0.88 1.02
C TRP A 104 -19.39 -0.49 1.11
N ARG A 105 -18.21 -0.50 1.73
CA ARG A 105 -17.44 -1.72 2.04
C ARG A 105 -17.10 -1.73 3.53
N PRO A 106 -17.53 -2.75 4.30
CA PRO A 106 -17.28 -2.78 5.73
C PRO A 106 -15.79 -2.88 6.02
N GLN A 107 -15.27 -1.95 6.82
CA GLN A 107 -13.95 -2.05 7.45
C GLN A 107 -14.18 -2.45 8.90
N LEU A 108 -13.62 -3.59 9.33
CA LEU A 108 -13.89 -4.15 10.64
C LEU A 108 -12.81 -3.73 11.64
N LEU A 109 -13.23 -3.20 12.78
CA LEU A 109 -12.39 -3.05 13.97
C LEU A 109 -12.87 -4.05 15.02
N LEU A 110 -12.07 -5.09 15.26
CA LEU A 110 -12.36 -6.10 16.28
C LEU A 110 -11.67 -5.70 17.58
N ILE A 111 -12.46 -5.39 18.61
CA ILE A 111 -11.95 -5.08 19.93
C ILE A 111 -12.02 -6.34 20.78
N LEU A 112 -10.89 -6.75 21.32
CA LEU A 112 -10.74 -7.96 22.10
C LEU A 112 -10.30 -7.60 23.51
N SER A 113 -11.12 -8.00 24.49
CA SER A 113 -10.69 -8.03 25.88
C SER A 113 -10.08 -9.40 26.13
N MET A 114 -8.75 -9.46 26.18
CA MET A 114 -8.01 -10.68 26.50
C MET A 114 -7.62 -10.60 27.97
N PRO A 115 -8.38 -11.19 28.92
CA PRO A 115 -7.81 -11.50 30.22
C PRO A 115 -6.69 -12.52 29.97
N TRP A 116 -5.45 -12.16 30.28
CA TRP A 116 -4.30 -13.02 30.06
C TRP A 116 -4.35 -14.20 31.05
N SER A 117 -5.06 -15.26 30.67
CA SER A 117 -4.99 -16.55 31.35
C SER A 117 -4.35 -17.56 30.41
N LYS A 118 -3.26 -18.17 30.87
CA LYS A 118 -2.51 -19.21 30.17
C LYS A 118 -3.35 -20.49 29.98
N GLU A 119 -4.45 -20.62 30.73
CA GLU A 119 -5.21 -21.87 30.91
C GLU A 119 -6.58 -21.88 30.22
N LEU A 120 -7.14 -20.71 29.88
CA LEU A 120 -8.40 -20.61 29.14
C LEU A 120 -8.16 -19.83 27.85
N LEU A 121 -8.02 -20.56 26.74
CA LEU A 121 -8.31 -20.00 25.42
C LEU A 121 -9.77 -19.56 25.45
N ASP A 122 -10.01 -18.25 25.44
CA ASP A 122 -11.37 -17.74 25.36
C ASP A 122 -11.94 -18.12 24.00
N VAL A 123 -12.78 -19.16 23.97
CA VAL A 123 -13.42 -19.68 22.76
C VAL A 123 -14.20 -18.55 22.05
N ARG A 124 -14.66 -17.54 22.79
CA ARG A 124 -15.34 -16.36 22.25
C ARG A 124 -14.45 -15.56 21.31
N TYR A 125 -13.17 -15.43 21.63
CA TYR A 125 -12.20 -14.71 20.80
C TYR A 125 -11.99 -15.41 19.45
N LEU A 126 -11.78 -16.73 19.46
CA LEU A 126 -11.61 -17.51 18.23
C LEU A 126 -12.88 -17.48 17.37
N ASN A 127 -14.05 -17.58 17.99
CA ASN A 127 -15.32 -17.49 17.28
C ASN A 127 -15.52 -16.12 16.61
N LEU A 128 -15.13 -15.04 17.28
CA LEU A 128 -15.20 -13.69 16.70
C LEU A 128 -14.23 -13.51 15.52
N LEU A 129 -13.00 -14.04 15.63
CA LEU A 129 -12.05 -14.04 14.52
C LEU A 129 -12.58 -14.86 13.33
N ASN A 130 -13.16 -16.03 13.58
CA ASN A 130 -13.77 -16.87 12.55
C ASN A 130 -14.93 -16.16 11.86
N LEU A 131 -15.81 -15.51 12.62
CA LEU A 131 -16.91 -14.70 12.09
C LEU A 131 -16.37 -13.56 11.21
N ALA A 132 -15.35 -12.83 11.68
CA ALA A 132 -14.76 -11.74 10.91
C ALA A 132 -14.10 -12.24 9.61
N SER A 133 -13.45 -13.40 9.65
CA SER A 133 -12.86 -14.03 8.47
C SER A 133 -13.91 -14.44 7.45
N GLN A 134 -15.03 -15.01 7.91
CA GLN A 134 -16.16 -15.35 7.04
C GLN A 134 -16.82 -14.10 6.45
N LEU A 135 -17.02 -13.05 7.24
CA LEU A 135 -17.65 -11.81 6.78
C LEU A 135 -16.79 -11.08 5.72
N LYS A 136 -15.46 -11.16 5.84
CA LYS A 136 -14.52 -10.47 4.95
C LYS A 136 -14.05 -11.33 3.79
N ALA A 137 -14.16 -12.65 3.89
CA ALA A 137 -13.64 -13.61 2.92
C ALA A 137 -12.18 -13.31 2.51
N GLY A 138 -11.36 -12.86 3.48
CA GLY A 138 -9.95 -12.48 3.26
C GLY A 138 -9.72 -11.17 2.47
N ARG A 139 -10.75 -10.34 2.26
CA ARG A 139 -10.67 -9.09 1.48
C ARG A 139 -10.98 -7.84 2.31
N GLY A 140 -10.32 -6.74 1.95
CA GLY A 140 -10.48 -5.42 2.58
C GLY A 140 -9.71 -5.29 3.90
N LEU A 141 -9.94 -4.18 4.59
CA LEU A 141 -9.23 -3.86 5.82
C LEU A 141 -9.95 -4.45 7.04
N THR A 142 -9.18 -5.10 7.91
CA THR A 142 -9.59 -5.54 9.24
C THR A 142 -8.48 -5.20 10.22
N VAL A 143 -8.83 -4.58 11.34
CA VAL A 143 -7.90 -4.25 12.42
C VAL A 143 -8.36 -4.98 13.67
N VAL A 144 -7.47 -5.73 14.29
CA VAL A 144 -7.73 -6.45 15.53
C VAL A 144 -6.97 -5.76 16.63
N THR A 145 -7.67 -5.30 17.66
CA THR A 145 -7.06 -4.57 18.76
C THR A 145 -7.36 -5.18 20.12
N SER A 146 -6.33 -5.23 20.97
CA SER A 146 -6.45 -5.65 22.35
C SER A 146 -6.01 -4.55 23.30
N PHE A 147 -6.77 -4.42 24.39
CA PHE A 147 -6.47 -3.49 25.48
C PHE A 147 -5.91 -4.26 26.66
N ILE A 148 -4.73 -3.86 27.10
CA ILE A 148 -4.04 -4.43 28.26
C ILE A 148 -4.05 -3.37 29.34
N ARG A 149 -4.49 -3.75 30.55
CA ARG A 149 -4.42 -2.87 31.71
C ARG A 149 -3.00 -2.88 32.25
N GLY A 150 -2.31 -1.75 32.22
CA GLY A 150 -0.92 -1.65 32.67
C GLY A 150 -0.29 -0.29 32.38
N SER A 151 0.93 -0.08 32.86
CA SER A 151 1.65 1.16 32.59
C SER A 151 2.59 1.02 31.40
N ILE A 152 2.57 1.99 30.48
CA ILE A 152 3.52 2.08 29.35
C ILE A 152 4.97 2.21 29.84
N THR A 153 5.20 2.67 31.06
CA THR A 153 6.55 2.81 31.64
C THR A 153 7.13 1.48 32.13
N SER A 154 6.29 0.48 32.40
CA SER A 154 6.73 -0.83 32.88
C SER A 154 7.26 -1.69 31.74
N ILE A 155 8.48 -2.22 31.91
CA ILE A 155 9.12 -3.11 30.93
C ILE A 155 8.33 -4.43 30.82
N ASP A 156 7.79 -4.92 31.93
CA ASP A 156 7.06 -6.19 31.95
C ASP A 156 5.72 -6.08 31.23
N ASP A 157 5.03 -4.96 31.36
CA ASP A 157 3.77 -4.72 30.64
C ASP A 157 3.99 -4.55 29.14
N ARG A 158 5.11 -3.95 28.72
CA ARG A 158 5.50 -3.90 27.30
C ARG A 158 5.78 -5.30 26.74
N LYS A 159 6.55 -6.13 27.46
CA LYS A 159 6.81 -7.52 27.05
C LYS A 159 5.52 -8.33 26.94
N ARG A 160 4.58 -8.14 27.87
CA ARG A 160 3.25 -8.75 27.81
C ARG A 160 2.47 -8.30 26.57
N ALA A 161 2.52 -7.01 26.24
CA ALA A 161 1.86 -6.46 25.05
C ALA A 161 2.41 -7.05 23.75
N ASP A 162 3.74 -7.12 23.62
CA ASP A 162 4.40 -7.74 22.48
C ASP A 162 4.02 -9.23 22.33
N GLN A 163 3.96 -9.98 23.43
CA GLN A 163 3.54 -11.39 23.43
C GLN A 163 2.08 -11.55 22.98
N ILE A 164 1.18 -10.68 23.45
CA ILE A 164 -0.23 -10.70 23.05
C ILE A 164 -0.36 -10.37 21.57
N LYS A 165 0.38 -9.38 21.07
CA LYS A 165 0.41 -9.03 19.65
C LYS A 165 0.87 -10.19 18.77
N GLN A 166 1.98 -10.85 19.13
CA GLN A 166 2.49 -12.00 18.38
C GLN A 166 1.47 -13.16 18.34
N ARG A 167 0.78 -13.40 19.45
CA ARG A 167 -0.27 -14.42 19.52
C ARG A 167 -1.47 -14.06 18.64
N MET A 168 -1.93 -12.81 18.68
CA MET A 168 -3.00 -12.34 17.79
C MET A 168 -2.62 -12.50 16.31
N ASP A 169 -1.40 -12.12 15.93
CA ASP A 169 -0.91 -12.31 14.55
C ASP A 169 -0.90 -13.80 14.16
N PHE A 170 -0.52 -14.69 15.07
CA PHE A 170 -0.55 -16.13 14.84
C PHE A 170 -1.96 -16.66 14.62
N ASP A 171 -2.91 -16.32 15.50
CA ASP A 171 -4.30 -16.78 15.42
C ASP A 171 -5.02 -16.19 14.19
N MET A 172 -4.76 -14.93 13.85
CA MET A 172 -5.27 -14.30 12.62
C MET A 172 -4.80 -15.05 11.38
N ASN A 173 -3.52 -15.46 11.34
CA ASN A 173 -2.98 -16.26 10.25
C ASN A 173 -3.61 -17.65 10.17
N GLN A 174 -3.87 -18.32 11.30
CA GLN A 174 -4.57 -19.60 11.32
C GLN A 174 -5.99 -19.51 10.72
N VAL A 175 -6.72 -18.46 11.08
CA VAL A 175 -8.10 -18.20 10.62
C VAL A 175 -8.14 -17.57 9.21
N ARG A 176 -6.97 -17.36 8.58
CA ARG A 176 -6.79 -16.70 7.27
C ARG A 176 -7.39 -15.29 7.20
N LEU A 177 -7.45 -14.60 8.34
CA LEU A 177 -7.90 -13.23 8.43
C LEU A 177 -6.76 -12.28 8.03
N ARG A 178 -6.86 -11.66 6.85
CA ARG A 178 -5.92 -10.62 6.42
C ARG A 178 -6.25 -9.30 7.13
N GLY A 179 -5.30 -8.78 7.90
CA GLY A 179 -5.49 -7.56 8.69
C GLY A 179 -4.24 -7.17 9.47
N PHE A 180 -4.41 -6.24 10.40
CA PHE A 180 -3.36 -5.76 11.28
C PHE A 180 -3.72 -6.04 12.75
N ALA A 181 -2.80 -6.61 13.52
CA ALA A 181 -2.93 -6.71 14.96
C ALA A 181 -2.31 -5.49 15.67
N LYS A 182 -3.04 -4.91 16.61
CA LYS A 182 -2.62 -3.73 17.38
C LYS A 182 -2.93 -3.88 18.87
N ASP A 183 -1.89 -3.89 19.67
CA ASP A 183 -1.95 -3.84 21.13
C ASP A 183 -1.94 -2.38 21.61
N THR A 184 -2.71 -2.10 22.67
CA THR A 184 -2.67 -0.83 23.40
C THR A 184 -2.63 -1.10 24.90
N CYS A 185 -1.67 -0.49 25.59
CA CYS A 185 -1.53 -0.56 27.05
C CYS A 185 -2.12 0.73 27.64
N SER A 186 -3.09 0.60 28.56
CA SER A 186 -3.81 1.71 29.19
C SER A 186 -4.01 1.48 30.68
#